data_AF-A0A3E0QIM3-F1
#
_entry.id   AF-A0A3E0QIM3-F1
#
_cell.length_a   1.000
_cell.length_b   1.000
_cell.length_c   1.000
_cell.angle_alpha   90.00
_cell.angle_beta   90.00
_cell.angle_gamma   90.00
#
_symmetry.space_group_name_H-M   'P 1'
#
loop_
_entity.id
_entity.type
_entity.pdbx_description
1 polymer ?
#
loop_
_entity_poly.entity_id
_entity_poly.type
_entity_poly.pdbx_seq_one_letter_code
_entity_poly.pdbx_strand_id
1 'polypeptide(L)'
;MTNKIAWEKWEDIDLPQLDPIDEKEDMFFPDGDIDEDLMSQAGFNPIFPAPRMRTPLGIFSIDDPLRPSKMFDCWIGHTNFDLTHETAMEIEEVPGVEAFKIMSRYRFFIGIAQLFNFRDVREQIQNIIGGESTSINTMQDSEVLEVLRVQLMEFKRWAVFCSGDGFIDYIATNDDDDKEFELKLKDFRNDKNSIVITSDD
;
A
#
# COMPACT_ATOMS: atom_id res chain seq x y z
N MET A 1 5.33 -21.74 -18.88
CA MET A 1 5.52 -20.38 -18.33
C MET A 1 5.65 -20.55 -16.83
N THR A 2 6.59 -19.85 -16.19
CA THR A 2 6.74 -19.88 -14.72
C THR A 2 5.73 -18.91 -14.09
N ASN A 3 5.18 -19.30 -12.94
CA ASN A 3 4.29 -18.45 -12.16
C ASN A 3 5.09 -17.29 -11.57
N LYS A 4 4.57 -16.07 -11.68
CA LYS A 4 5.19 -14.84 -11.21
C LYS A 4 4.17 -14.02 -10.45
N ILE A 5 4.64 -13.36 -9.40
CA ILE A 5 3.85 -12.47 -8.54
C ILE A 5 4.65 -11.20 -8.32
N ALA A 6 4.05 -10.06 -8.63
CA ALA A 6 4.55 -8.74 -8.28
C ALA A 6 3.70 -8.17 -7.13
N TRP A 7 4.36 -7.44 -6.22
CA TRP A 7 3.71 -6.88 -5.04
C TRP A 7 3.72 -5.36 -5.11
N GLU A 8 2.57 -4.76 -4.84
CA GLU A 8 2.36 -3.31 -4.77
C GLU A 8 1.84 -2.98 -3.37
N LYS A 9 2.50 -2.05 -2.69
CA LYS A 9 2.02 -1.59 -1.38
C LYS A 9 0.72 -0.83 -1.57
N TRP A 10 -0.32 -1.20 -0.82
CA TRP A 10 -1.59 -0.52 -0.87
C TRP A 10 -1.70 0.44 0.31
N GLU A 11 -1.77 1.72 0.01
CA GLU A 11 -2.02 2.76 0.98
C GLU A 11 -3.36 3.42 0.66
N ASP A 12 -4.05 3.88 1.70
CA ASP A 12 -5.18 4.75 1.49
C ASP A 12 -4.70 5.98 0.74
N ILE A 13 -5.49 6.45 -0.22
CA ILE A 13 -5.28 7.80 -0.75
C ILE A 13 -5.42 8.73 0.45
N ASP A 14 -4.32 9.34 0.88
CA ASP A 14 -4.36 10.52 1.73
C ASP A 14 -5.14 11.55 0.94
N LEU A 15 -6.45 11.61 1.19
CA LEU A 15 -7.26 12.71 0.70
C LEU A 15 -6.56 13.95 1.26
N PRO A 16 -6.12 14.89 0.40
CA PRO A 16 -5.64 16.17 0.90
C PRO A 16 -6.69 16.63 1.89
N GLN A 17 -6.29 16.98 3.12
CA GLN A 17 -7.20 17.55 4.09
C GLN A 17 -7.93 18.65 3.34
N LEU A 18 -9.18 18.40 2.96
CA LEU A 18 -9.97 19.39 2.28
C LEU A 18 -10.04 20.50 3.30
N ASP A 19 -9.39 21.63 3.01
CA ASP A 19 -9.64 22.87 3.74
C ASP A 19 -11.15 22.94 3.92
N PRO A 20 -11.65 23.21 5.15
CA PRO A 20 -13.06 23.14 5.45
C PRO A 20 -13.82 23.85 4.34
N ILE A 21 -14.57 23.08 3.55
CA ILE A 21 -15.40 23.57 2.47
C ILE A 21 -16.27 24.63 3.13
N ASP A 22 -16.18 25.87 2.66
CA ASP A 22 -16.96 26.99 3.18
C ASP A 22 -18.43 26.53 3.18
N GLU A 23 -18.98 26.24 4.37
CA GLU A 23 -20.10 25.31 4.63
C GLU A 23 -21.46 25.77 4.05
N LYS A 24 -21.46 26.77 3.18
CA LYS A 24 -22.64 27.49 2.71
C LYS A 24 -23.22 27.00 1.39
N GLU A 25 -22.45 26.32 0.53
CA GLU A 25 -22.90 26.07 -0.85
C GLU A 25 -23.68 24.75 -1.06
N ASP A 26 -23.50 23.74 -0.20
CA ASP A 26 -24.08 22.38 -0.42
C ASP A 26 -25.17 21.97 0.59
N MET A 27 -25.72 22.92 1.36
CA MET A 27 -26.83 22.62 2.29
C MET A 27 -28.11 22.27 1.50
N PHE A 28 -28.53 21.01 1.57
CA PHE A 28 -29.82 20.56 1.05
C PHE A 28 -30.93 21.00 2.00
N PHE A 29 -31.45 22.21 1.80
CA PHE A 29 -32.66 22.67 2.47
C PHE A 29 -33.88 21.96 1.84
N PRO A 30 -34.74 21.27 2.61
CA PRO A 30 -36.01 20.81 2.06
C PRO A 30 -36.81 22.02 1.56
N ASP A 31 -37.35 21.96 0.34
CA ASP A 31 -38.12 23.01 -0.38
C ASP A 31 -39.47 23.38 0.29
N GLY A 32 -39.53 23.46 1.61
CA GLY A 32 -40.65 23.99 2.37
C GLY A 32 -40.21 25.25 3.10
N ASP A 33 -41.05 26.28 3.09
CA ASP A 33 -40.94 27.49 3.92
C ASP A 33 -41.03 27.10 5.41
N ILE A 34 -39.97 26.48 5.95
CA ILE A 34 -39.85 26.12 7.35
C ILE A 34 -39.05 27.23 8.01
N ASP A 35 -39.68 27.95 8.94
CA ASP A 35 -39.05 29.02 9.71
C ASP A 35 -37.72 28.55 10.34
N GLU A 36 -36.66 29.31 10.08
CA GLU A 36 -35.28 29.09 10.56
C GLU A 36 -35.22 29.01 12.10
N ASP A 37 -36.09 29.78 12.77
CA ASP A 37 -36.28 29.76 14.22
C ASP A 37 -36.92 28.45 14.74
N LEU A 38 -37.72 27.76 13.93
CA LEU A 38 -38.34 26.49 14.30
C LEU A 38 -37.35 25.32 14.15
N MET A 39 -36.46 25.36 13.16
CA MET A 39 -35.38 24.37 13.00
C MET A 39 -34.38 24.42 14.16
N SER A 40 -34.00 25.63 14.60
CA SER A 40 -33.05 25.80 15.70
C SER A 40 -33.62 25.33 17.05
N GLN A 41 -34.91 25.52 17.29
CA GLN A 41 -35.58 24.97 18.49
C GLN A 41 -35.79 23.45 18.43
N ALA A 42 -35.91 22.87 17.24
CA ALA A 42 -36.14 21.43 17.06
C ALA A 42 -34.87 20.56 17.13
N GLY A 43 -33.67 21.17 17.30
CA GLY A 43 -32.41 20.43 17.38
C GLY A 43 -32.03 19.70 16.09
N PHE A 44 -32.54 20.16 14.94
CA PHE A 44 -32.16 19.64 13.64
C PHE A 44 -30.77 20.19 13.27
N ASN A 45 -29.72 19.52 13.74
CA ASN A 45 -28.40 19.70 13.14
C ASN A 45 -28.43 19.13 11.71
N PRO A 46 -27.93 19.87 10.70
CA PRO A 46 -27.75 19.30 9.37
C PRO A 46 -26.87 18.04 9.47
N ILE A 47 -27.43 16.89 9.05
CA ILE A 47 -26.71 15.63 9.01
C ILE A 47 -25.85 15.64 7.75
N PHE A 48 -24.60 16.09 7.88
CA PHE A 48 -23.62 15.90 6.82
C PHE A 48 -23.25 14.40 6.75
N PRO A 49 -23.40 13.74 5.58
CA PRO A 49 -22.90 12.39 5.44
C PRO A 49 -21.38 12.41 5.60
N ALA A 50 -20.88 11.71 6.64
CA ALA A 50 -19.45 11.61 6.89
C ALA A 50 -18.71 11.16 5.62
N PRO A 51 -17.55 11.75 5.29
CA PRO A 51 -16.77 11.39 4.11
C PRO A 51 -16.44 9.89 4.12
N ARG A 52 -16.66 9.23 2.98
CA ARG A 52 -16.47 7.79 2.81
C ARG A 52 -15.42 7.48 1.76
N MET A 53 -14.67 6.43 2.02
CA MET A 53 -13.59 5.90 1.18
C MET A 53 -13.97 4.50 0.69
N ARG A 54 -13.64 4.21 -0.57
CA ARG A 54 -13.72 2.86 -1.11
C ARG A 54 -12.37 2.17 -0.95
N THR A 55 -12.38 1.04 -0.26
CA THR A 55 -11.23 0.16 -0.09
C THR A 55 -11.50 -1.17 -0.80
N PRO A 56 -10.47 -2.00 -1.04
CA PRO A 56 -10.66 -3.36 -1.51
C PRO A 56 -11.62 -4.17 -0.64
N LEU A 57 -11.64 -3.96 0.69
CA LEU A 57 -12.52 -4.70 1.61
C LEU A 57 -13.95 -4.12 1.70
N GLY A 58 -14.19 -2.89 1.26
CA GLY A 58 -15.51 -2.27 1.32
C GLY A 58 -15.49 -0.76 1.43
N ILE A 59 -16.63 -0.17 1.74
CA ILE A 59 -16.77 1.27 1.96
C ILE A 59 -16.59 1.54 3.45
N PHE A 60 -15.61 2.35 3.81
CA PHE A 60 -15.33 2.77 5.18
C PHE A 60 -15.50 4.29 5.32
N SER A 61 -15.79 4.77 6.52
CA SER A 61 -15.68 6.20 6.80
C SER A 61 -14.20 6.58 6.89
N ILE A 62 -13.85 7.81 6.51
CA ILE A 62 -12.44 8.23 6.52
C ILE A 62 -11.83 8.20 7.93
N ASP A 63 -12.67 8.49 8.94
CA ASP A 63 -12.32 8.54 10.36
C ASP A 63 -12.47 7.19 11.06
N ASP A 64 -12.82 6.12 10.32
CA ASP A 64 -13.02 4.80 10.92
C ASP A 64 -11.68 4.23 11.39
N PRO A 65 -11.50 3.96 12.70
CA PRO A 65 -10.27 3.33 13.20
C PRO A 65 -10.12 1.90 12.72
N LEU A 66 -11.20 1.25 12.28
CA LEU A 66 -11.22 -0.11 11.74
C LEU A 66 -11.01 -0.15 10.22
N ARG A 67 -10.48 0.91 9.62
CA ARG A 67 -10.14 0.88 8.20
C ARG A 67 -8.94 -0.04 7.94
N PRO A 68 -8.88 -0.73 6.79
CA PRO A 68 -7.87 -1.75 6.52
C PRO A 68 -6.42 -1.24 6.64
N SER A 69 -6.14 -0.03 6.13
CA SER A 69 -4.82 0.62 6.21
C SER A 69 -4.33 0.91 7.63
N LYS A 70 -5.24 1.00 8.61
CA LYS A 70 -4.92 1.19 10.03
C LYS A 70 -4.79 -0.13 10.77
N MET A 71 -5.51 -1.15 10.33
CA MET A 71 -5.50 -2.47 10.98
C MET A 71 -4.36 -3.36 10.47
N PHE A 72 -4.03 -3.30 9.18
CA PHE A 72 -3.11 -4.23 8.53
C PHE A 72 -2.07 -3.51 7.68
N ASP A 73 -0.93 -4.15 7.47
CA ASP A 73 -0.02 -3.77 6.39
C ASP A 73 -0.57 -4.34 5.08
N CYS A 74 -1.04 -3.46 4.20
CA CYS A 74 -1.88 -3.82 3.07
C CYS A 74 -1.08 -3.88 1.77
N TRP A 75 -1.31 -4.94 0.99
CA TRP A 75 -0.62 -5.18 -0.27
C TRP A 75 -1.56 -5.70 -1.35
N ILE A 76 -1.22 -5.41 -2.61
CA ILE A 76 -1.84 -5.99 -3.80
C ILE A 76 -0.84 -6.92 -4.47
N GLY A 77 -1.25 -8.17 -4.67
CA GLY A 77 -0.52 -9.14 -5.46
C GLY A 77 -1.02 -9.16 -6.90
N HIS A 78 -0.13 -8.97 -7.88
CA HIS A 78 -0.40 -9.08 -9.30
C HIS A 78 0.23 -10.36 -9.84
N THR A 79 -0.58 -11.23 -10.46
CA THR A 79 -0.14 -12.54 -10.96
C THR A 79 -0.16 -12.61 -12.49
N ASN A 80 0.66 -13.49 -13.07
CA ASN A 80 0.61 -13.82 -14.50
C ASN A 80 -0.16 -15.12 -14.80
N PHE A 81 -0.80 -15.71 -13.79
CA PHE A 81 -1.57 -16.94 -13.86
C PHE A 81 -2.91 -16.76 -13.14
N ASP A 82 -3.86 -17.62 -13.46
CA ASP A 82 -5.20 -17.59 -12.89
C ASP A 82 -5.18 -17.91 -11.40
N LEU A 83 -5.77 -17.03 -10.59
CA LEU A 83 -6.06 -17.33 -9.20
C LEU A 83 -7.21 -18.34 -9.14
N THR A 84 -6.89 -19.59 -8.84
CA THR A 84 -7.88 -20.64 -8.61
C THR A 84 -8.45 -20.56 -7.19
N HIS A 85 -9.61 -21.16 -6.96
CA HIS A 85 -10.21 -21.19 -5.62
C HIS A 85 -9.34 -21.95 -4.61
N GLU A 86 -8.66 -23.00 -5.06
CA GLU A 86 -7.72 -23.79 -4.26
C GLU A 86 -6.53 -22.93 -3.82
N THR A 87 -5.87 -22.27 -4.77
CA THR A 87 -4.76 -21.37 -4.47
C THR A 87 -5.16 -20.22 -3.54
N ALA A 88 -6.39 -19.70 -3.70
CA ALA A 88 -6.91 -18.65 -2.83
C ALA A 88 -7.09 -19.12 -1.39
N MET A 89 -7.59 -20.34 -1.19
CA MET A 89 -7.71 -20.95 0.14
C MET A 89 -6.33 -21.17 0.78
N GLU A 90 -5.36 -21.67 0.01
CA GLU A 90 -4.01 -21.89 0.52
C GLU A 90 -3.34 -20.58 0.96
N ILE A 91 -3.54 -19.48 0.22
CA ILE A 91 -3.03 -18.15 0.60
C ILE A 91 -3.69 -17.65 1.88
N GLU A 92 -5.00 -17.82 2.03
CA GLU A 92 -5.75 -17.37 3.20
C GLU A 92 -5.35 -18.12 4.49
N GLU A 93 -4.87 -19.36 4.37
CA GLU A 93 -4.37 -20.16 5.49
C GLU A 93 -2.94 -19.80 5.94
N VAL A 94 -2.23 -18.94 5.20
CA VAL A 94 -0.85 -18.56 5.56
C VAL A 94 -0.83 -17.76 6.88
N PRO A 95 -0.02 -18.18 7.88
CA PRO A 95 0.13 -17.43 9.12
C PRO A 95 0.57 -15.98 8.86
N GLY A 96 -0.20 -15.04 9.40
CA GLY A 96 0.03 -13.60 9.25
C GLY A 96 -0.87 -12.93 8.21
N VAL A 97 -1.55 -13.71 7.37
CA VAL A 97 -2.62 -13.21 6.51
C VAL A 97 -3.89 -13.05 7.35
N GLU A 98 -4.36 -11.82 7.51
CA GLU A 98 -5.54 -11.50 8.32
C GLU A 98 -6.73 -11.08 7.46
N ALA A 99 -6.44 -10.49 6.30
CA ALA A 99 -7.45 -10.19 5.29
C ALA A 99 -6.97 -10.68 3.92
N PHE A 100 -7.85 -11.32 3.17
CA PHE A 100 -7.59 -11.73 1.79
C PHE A 100 -8.82 -11.49 0.93
N LYS A 101 -8.62 -10.95 -0.27
CA LYS A 101 -9.72 -10.76 -1.23
C LYS A 101 -9.24 -10.82 -2.68
N ILE A 102 -9.85 -11.71 -3.46
CA ILE A 102 -9.65 -11.72 -4.92
C ILE A 102 -10.34 -10.48 -5.52
N MET A 103 -9.57 -9.63 -6.19
CA MET A 103 -10.08 -8.43 -6.86
C MET A 103 -10.39 -8.72 -8.33
N SER A 104 -9.58 -9.54 -8.98
CA SER A 104 -9.75 -9.99 -10.36
C SER A 104 -9.08 -11.35 -10.57
N ARG A 105 -9.21 -11.92 -11.76
CA ARG A 105 -8.57 -13.19 -12.13
C ARG A 105 -7.05 -13.23 -11.90
N TYR A 106 -6.39 -12.07 -11.93
CA TYR A 106 -4.93 -11.93 -11.84
C TYR A 106 -4.49 -11.00 -10.69
N ARG A 107 -5.41 -10.59 -9.81
CA ARG A 107 -5.11 -9.64 -8.74
C ARG A 107 -5.84 -10.01 -7.46
N PHE A 108 -5.13 -9.95 -6.36
CA PHE A 108 -5.70 -10.10 -5.03
C PHE A 108 -5.17 -9.03 -4.08
N PHE A 109 -5.98 -8.72 -3.09
CA PHE A 109 -5.65 -7.88 -1.96
C PHE A 109 -5.30 -8.77 -0.76
N ILE A 110 -4.29 -8.36 0.00
CA ILE A 110 -3.91 -9.02 1.24
C ILE A 110 -3.63 -7.97 2.32
N GLY A 111 -4.11 -8.24 3.54
CA GLY A 111 -3.78 -7.50 4.75
C GLY A 111 -2.95 -8.39 5.66
N ILE A 112 -1.75 -7.93 6.00
CA ILE A 112 -0.83 -8.62 6.89
C ILE A 112 -1.03 -8.11 8.31
N ALA A 113 -1.18 -9.03 9.26
CA ALA A 113 -1.28 -8.71 10.68
C ALA A 113 -0.02 -7.96 11.15
N GLN A 114 -0.20 -6.91 11.96
CA GLN A 114 0.88 -5.97 12.33
C GLN A 114 2.09 -6.60 13.03
N LEU A 115 1.92 -7.78 13.64
CA LEU A 115 2.99 -8.51 14.32
C LEU A 115 3.77 -9.46 13.40
N PHE A 116 3.39 -9.55 12.13
CA PHE A 116 4.03 -10.40 11.13
C PHE A 116 4.86 -9.54 10.18
N ASN A 117 6.00 -10.08 9.73
CA ASN A 117 6.81 -9.45 8.70
C ASN A 117 6.28 -9.85 7.33
N PHE A 118 5.95 -8.87 6.48
CA PHE A 118 5.49 -9.12 5.12
C PHE A 118 6.45 -10.00 4.31
N ARG A 119 7.77 -9.90 4.52
CA ARG A 119 8.77 -10.75 3.87
C ARG A 119 8.50 -12.23 4.12
N ASP A 120 8.32 -12.62 5.37
CA ASP A 120 8.12 -14.02 5.78
C ASP A 120 6.80 -14.56 5.24
N VAL A 121 5.75 -13.73 5.22
CA VAL A 121 4.44 -14.09 4.67
C VAL A 121 4.51 -14.23 3.15
N ARG A 122 5.16 -13.29 2.47
CA ARG A 122 5.39 -13.31 1.03
C ARG A 122 6.14 -14.56 0.60
N GLU A 123 7.22 -14.93 1.28
CA GLU A 123 8.00 -16.14 0.95
C GLU A 123 7.13 -17.41 1.06
N GLN A 124 6.29 -17.50 2.09
CA GLN A 124 5.34 -18.62 2.23
C GLN A 124 4.31 -18.65 1.10
N ILE A 125 3.74 -17.50 0.75
CA ILE A 125 2.80 -17.38 -0.37
C ILE A 125 3.46 -17.78 -1.69
N GLN A 126 4.71 -17.36 -1.92
CA GLN A 126 5.46 -17.73 -3.13
C GLN A 126 5.70 -19.24 -3.22
N ASN A 127 6.01 -19.87 -2.08
CA ASN A 127 6.22 -21.32 -2.01
C ASN A 127 4.95 -22.12 -2.34
N ILE A 128 3.78 -21.65 -1.90
CA ILE A 128 2.48 -22.24 -2.21
C ILE A 128 2.22 -22.18 -3.72
N ILE A 129 2.43 -21.00 -4.31
CA ILE A 129 2.01 -20.74 -5.69
C ILE A 129 3.06 -21.20 -6.73
N GLY A 130 4.23 -21.63 -6.29
CA GLY A 130 5.26 -22.21 -7.14
C GLY A 130 5.96 -21.20 -8.04
N GLY A 131 6.17 -19.96 -7.56
CA GLY A 131 6.97 -18.97 -8.27
C GLY A 131 8.46 -19.15 -7.98
N GLU A 132 9.31 -19.12 -9.01
CA GLU A 132 10.76 -18.96 -8.77
C GLU A 132 10.97 -17.59 -8.12
N SER A 133 11.42 -17.56 -6.86
CA SER A 133 12.12 -16.41 -6.31
C SER A 133 13.31 -16.17 -7.24
N THR A 134 13.26 -15.07 -7.99
CA THR A 134 14.35 -14.72 -8.90
C THR A 134 15.54 -14.41 -8.01
N SER A 135 16.37 -15.43 -7.79
CA SER A 135 17.57 -15.33 -6.97
C SER A 135 18.47 -14.29 -7.64
N ILE A 136 18.87 -13.29 -6.87
CA ILE A 136 19.41 -12.00 -7.32
C ILE A 136 20.73 -11.98 -8.09
N ASN A 137 21.32 -13.13 -8.38
CA ASN A 137 22.58 -13.17 -9.12
C ASN A 137 22.46 -12.61 -10.56
N THR A 138 21.26 -12.33 -11.08
CA THR A 138 21.03 -11.81 -12.44
C THR A 138 20.42 -10.41 -12.52
N MET A 139 20.10 -9.75 -11.39
CA MET A 139 19.35 -8.47 -11.41
C MET A 139 20.20 -7.21 -11.63
N GLN A 140 21.53 -7.30 -11.71
CA GLN A 140 22.38 -6.15 -12.07
C GLN A 140 22.03 -5.54 -13.44
N ASP A 141 21.35 -6.30 -14.32
CA ASP A 141 20.91 -5.89 -15.66
C ASP A 141 19.37 -5.78 -15.80
N SER A 142 18.62 -5.57 -14.72
CA SER A 142 17.17 -5.40 -14.81
C SER A 142 16.78 -4.03 -15.37
N GLU A 143 15.96 -4.01 -16.42
CA GLU A 143 15.33 -2.81 -17.00
C GLU A 143 14.63 -1.94 -15.95
N VAL A 144 14.13 -2.55 -14.85
CA VAL A 144 13.50 -1.84 -13.73
C VAL A 144 14.50 -0.98 -12.95
N LEU A 145 15.74 -1.46 -12.77
CA LEU A 145 16.80 -0.68 -12.12
C LEU A 145 17.25 0.50 -12.98
N GLU A 146 17.28 0.33 -14.31
CA GLU A 146 17.58 1.45 -15.19
C GLU A 146 16.52 2.54 -15.12
N VAL A 147 15.23 2.17 -15.11
CA VAL A 147 14.13 3.12 -14.95
C VAL A 147 14.22 3.85 -13.61
N LEU A 148 14.43 3.11 -12.51
CA LEU A 148 14.58 3.72 -11.18
C LEU A 148 15.81 4.64 -11.12
N ARG A 149 16.95 4.25 -11.70
CA ARG A 149 18.14 5.12 -11.76
C ARG A 149 17.84 6.43 -12.50
N VAL A 150 17.16 6.37 -13.64
CA VAL A 150 16.79 7.58 -14.41
C VAL A 150 15.88 8.50 -13.60
N GLN A 151 14.91 7.95 -12.87
CA GLN A 151 14.02 8.73 -12.02
C GLN A 151 14.73 9.31 -10.80
N LEU A 152 15.63 8.53 -10.18
CA LEU A 152 16.29 8.91 -8.94
C LEU A 152 17.49 9.86 -9.17
N MET A 153 17.99 10.00 -10.40
CA MET A 153 19.01 10.98 -10.79
C MET A 153 18.60 12.44 -10.54
N GLU A 154 17.30 12.74 -10.41
CA GLU A 154 16.83 14.08 -10.04
C GLU A 154 17.17 14.45 -8.58
N PHE A 155 17.43 13.44 -7.73
CA PHE A 155 17.71 13.64 -6.32
C PHE A 155 19.21 13.64 -6.02
N LYS A 156 19.60 14.50 -5.07
CA LYS A 156 21.00 14.67 -4.64
C LYS A 156 21.59 13.39 -4.04
N ARG A 157 20.77 12.66 -3.28
CA ARG A 157 21.13 11.39 -2.63
C ARG A 157 20.03 10.38 -2.91
N TRP A 158 20.40 9.18 -3.34
CA TRP A 158 19.46 8.10 -3.53
C TRP A 158 20.10 6.74 -3.23
N ALA A 159 19.27 5.79 -2.83
CA ALA A 159 19.66 4.41 -2.64
C ALA A 159 18.52 3.50 -3.10
N VAL A 160 18.88 2.46 -3.86
CA VAL A 160 17.98 1.38 -4.26
C VAL A 160 18.42 0.12 -3.54
N PHE A 161 17.46 -0.53 -2.89
CA PHE A 161 17.61 -1.78 -2.18
C PHE A 161 16.98 -2.90 -2.99
N CYS A 162 17.77 -3.93 -3.29
CA CYS A 162 17.32 -5.16 -3.91
C CYS A 162 17.55 -6.32 -2.95
N SER A 163 16.51 -6.78 -2.26
CA SER A 163 16.61 -7.95 -1.36
C SER A 163 16.54 -9.24 -2.15
N GLY A 164 17.34 -10.25 -1.73
CA GLY A 164 17.59 -11.59 -2.31
C GLY A 164 16.39 -12.36 -2.88
N ASP A 165 15.18 -12.00 -2.47
CA ASP A 165 13.87 -12.50 -2.86
C ASP A 165 13.23 -11.75 -4.06
N GLY A 166 13.92 -10.75 -4.61
CA GLY A 166 13.46 -9.90 -5.71
C GLY A 166 12.59 -8.72 -5.26
N PHE A 167 12.59 -8.36 -3.98
CA PHE A 167 11.99 -7.10 -3.51
C PHE A 167 12.87 -5.92 -3.89
N ILE A 168 12.26 -4.85 -4.42
CA ILE A 168 12.95 -3.59 -4.73
C ILE A 168 12.31 -2.49 -3.90
N ASP A 169 13.11 -1.83 -3.08
CA ASP A 169 12.74 -0.63 -2.34
C ASP A 169 13.72 0.48 -2.72
N TYR A 170 13.32 1.73 -2.55
CA TYR A 170 14.20 2.87 -2.81
C TYR A 170 13.97 3.97 -1.77
N ILE A 171 14.96 4.84 -1.67
CA ILE A 171 14.87 6.07 -0.91
C ILE A 171 15.70 7.13 -1.62
N ALA A 172 15.18 8.34 -1.67
CA ALA A 172 15.87 9.48 -2.25
C ALA A 172 15.57 10.74 -1.46
N THR A 173 16.56 11.61 -1.37
CA THR A 173 16.46 12.88 -0.65
C THR A 173 17.35 13.92 -1.30
N ASN A 174 16.95 15.18 -1.13
CA ASN A 174 17.75 16.34 -1.50
C ASN A 174 18.41 16.99 -0.27
N ASP A 175 18.07 16.54 0.93
CA ASP A 175 18.61 17.02 2.19
C ASP A 175 19.84 16.19 2.60
N ASP A 176 20.89 16.87 3.04
CA ASP A 176 22.12 16.24 3.47
C ASP A 176 21.97 15.60 4.87
N ASP A 177 21.09 16.14 5.71
CA ASP A 177 20.89 15.72 7.11
C ASP A 177 19.59 14.92 7.33
N ASP A 178 19.11 14.25 6.28
CA ASP A 178 17.92 13.42 6.34
C ASP A 178 18.13 12.16 7.20
N LYS A 179 17.57 12.19 8.42
CA LYS A 179 17.67 11.08 9.39
C LYS A 179 16.91 9.84 8.93
N GLU A 180 15.85 10.01 8.15
CA GLU A 180 15.06 8.90 7.62
C GLU A 180 15.86 8.17 6.54
N PHE A 181 16.53 8.93 5.67
CA PHE A 181 17.47 8.38 4.69
C PHE A 181 18.57 7.54 5.35
N GLU A 182 19.24 8.11 6.36
CA GLU A 182 20.31 7.42 7.07
C GLU A 182 19.85 6.17 7.83
N LEU A 183 18.64 6.19 8.39
CA LEU A 183 18.07 5.05 9.10
C LEU A 183 17.73 3.93 8.12
N LYS A 184 17.00 4.24 7.05
CA LYS A 184 16.59 3.25 6.04
C LYS A 184 17.79 2.67 5.30
N LEU A 185 18.82 3.47 5.02
CA LEU A 185 20.07 3.00 4.41
C LEU A 185 20.83 2.02 5.32
N LYS A 186 20.83 2.25 6.64
CA LYS A 186 21.41 1.30 7.60
C LYS A 186 20.62 0.00 7.66
N ASP A 187 19.30 0.07 7.61
CA ASP A 187 18.43 -1.11 7.58
C ASP A 187 18.68 -1.94 6.33
N PHE A 188 18.80 -1.28 5.17
CA PHE A 188 19.18 -1.93 3.91
C PHE A 188 20.55 -2.61 3.99
N ARG A 189 21.55 -1.94 4.53
CA ARG A 189 22.92 -2.48 4.65
C ARG A 189 23.04 -3.61 5.68
N ASN A 190 22.12 -3.71 6.63
CA ASN A 190 22.11 -4.78 7.62
C ASN A 190 21.67 -6.13 7.02
N ASP A 191 20.96 -6.13 5.90
CA ASP A 191 20.56 -7.36 5.21
C ASP A 191 21.68 -7.89 4.32
N LYS A 192 22.34 -8.98 4.78
CA LYS A 192 23.47 -9.62 4.09
C LYS A 192 23.09 -10.29 2.77
N ASN A 193 21.80 -10.52 2.51
CA ASN A 193 21.32 -11.12 1.27
C ASN A 193 20.81 -10.09 0.25
N SER A 194 21.06 -8.81 0.50
CA SER A 194 20.60 -7.72 -0.36
C SER A 194 21.75 -7.05 -1.13
N ILE A 195 21.41 -6.45 -2.27
CA ILE A 195 22.27 -5.54 -3.01
C ILE A 195 21.73 -4.14 -2.78
N VAL A 196 22.60 -3.25 -2.28
CA VAL A 196 22.29 -1.82 -2.15
C VAL A 196 23.09 -1.08 -3.21
N ILE A 197 22.40 -0.31 -4.04
CA ILE A 197 23.00 0.58 -5.05
C ILE A 197 22.78 2.00 -4.55
N THR A 198 23.86 2.78 -4.43
CA THR A 198 23.78 4.16 -3.95
C THR A 198 24.15 5.16 -5.04
N SER A 199 23.81 6.42 -4.84
CA SER A 199 24.22 7.53 -5.71
C SER A 199 25.74 7.72 -5.83
N ASP A 200 26.51 7.15 -4.90
CA ASP A 200 27.96 7.27 -4.82
C ASP A 200 28.72 6.15 -5.57
N ASP A 201 28.02 5.10 -6.01
CA ASP A 201 28.54 3.94 -6.76
C ASP A 201 28.38 4.10 -8.29
#